data_AF-A0A0A2MVW0-F1
#
_entry.id   AF-A0A0A2MVW0-F1
#
_cell.length_a   1.000
_cell.length_b   1.000
_cell.length_c   1.000
_cell.angle_alpha   90.00
_cell.angle_beta   90.00
_cell.angle_gamma   90.00
#
_symmetry.space_group_name_H-M   'P 1'
#
loop_
_entity.id
_entity.type
_entity.pdbx_description
1 polymer ?
#
loop_
_entity_poly.entity_id
_entity_poly.type
_entity_poly.pdbx_seq_one_letter_code
_entity_poly.pdbx_strand_id
1 'polypeptide(L)' 'MKDLKNLYVAQQGNKVIVFGTNLKDFVLSLSSVVPNLKPYMFYYRAFKKIDYIEHKRLDGSIIYIQKIL' A
#
# COMPACT_ATOMS: atom_id res chain seq x y z
N MET A 1 -26.32 1.77 -2.97
CA MET A 1 -24.91 1.69 -3.41
C MET A 1 -24.10 1.27 -2.19
N LYS A 2 -23.31 0.18 -2.22
CA LYS A 2 -22.52 -0.22 -1.03
C LYS A 2 -21.39 0.78 -0.86
N ASP A 3 -21.31 1.45 0.29
CA ASP A 3 -20.23 2.38 0.58
C ASP A 3 -18.87 1.68 0.53
N LEU A 4 -17.91 2.35 -0.12
CA LEU A 4 -16.53 1.91 -0.20
C LEU A 4 -15.89 2.04 1.19
N LYS A 5 -15.70 0.90 1.87
CA LYS A 5 -15.22 0.89 3.26
C LYS A 5 -13.73 1.13 3.41
N ASN A 6 -12.93 0.75 2.42
CA ASN A 6 -11.49 0.97 2.45
C ASN A 6 -10.97 1.26 1.04
N LEU A 7 -9.95 2.12 0.98
CA LEU A 7 -9.19 2.38 -0.24
C LEU A 7 -7.71 2.45 0.12
N TYR A 8 -6.92 1.58 -0.47
CA TYR A 8 -5.47 1.51 -0.32
C TYR A 8 -4.81 1.99 -1.61
N VAL A 9 -3.76 2.80 -1.47
CA VAL A 9 -3.04 3.39 -2.59
C VAL A 9 -1.54 3.29 -2.34
N ALA A 10 -0.79 2.92 -3.37
CA ALA A 10 0.65 3.06 -3.40
C ALA A 10 1.03 4.09 -4.47
N GLN A 11 1.87 5.03 -4.10
CA GLN A 11 2.32 6.14 -4.94
C GLN A 11 3.84 6.22 -4.95
N GLN A 12 4.41 6.54 -6.11
CA GLN A 12 5.82 6.86 -6.28
C GLN A 12 5.93 8.20 -7.01
N GLY A 13 6.54 9.21 -6.38
CA GLY A 13 6.50 10.58 -6.89
C GLY A 13 5.05 11.07 -7.00
N ASN A 14 4.63 11.54 -8.18
CA ASN A 14 3.25 11.99 -8.45
C ASN A 14 2.40 10.93 -9.19
N LYS A 15 2.82 9.66 -9.20
CA LYS A 15 2.12 8.59 -9.92
C LYS A 15 1.62 7.51 -8.96
N VAL A 16 0.34 7.17 -9.08
CA VAL A 16 -0.23 5.96 -8.45
C VAL A 16 0.27 4.74 -9.21
N ILE A 17 0.87 3.80 -8.49
CA ILE A 17 1.40 2.55 -9.06
C ILE A 17 0.44 1.38 -8.84
N VAL A 18 -0.26 1.35 -7.69
CA VAL A 18 -1.23 0.31 -7.33
C VAL A 18 -2.30 0.94 -6.46
N PHE A 19 -3.55 0.51 -6.63
CA PHE A 19 -4.63 0.82 -5.71
C PHE A 19 -5.53 -0.40 -5.53
N GLY A 20 -6.29 -0.45 -4.45
CA GLY A 20 -7.24 -1.54 -4.20
C GLY A 20 -8.13 -1.28 -2.99
N THR A 21 -9.27 -1.94 -2.93
CA THR A 21 -10.24 -1.79 -1.83
C THR A 21 -10.15 -2.92 -0.81
N ASN A 22 -9.42 -3.98 -1.15
CA ASN A 22 -9.08 -5.10 -0.29
C ASN A 22 -7.57 -5.06 0.00
N LEU A 23 -7.20 -5.09 1.29
CA LEU A 23 -5.79 -5.01 1.68
C LEU A 23 -4.96 -6.19 1.17
N LYS A 24 -5.51 -7.41 1.17
CA LYS A 24 -4.78 -8.61 0.75
C LYS A 24 -4.45 -8.55 -0.73
N ASP A 25 -5.45 -8.22 -1.55
CA ASP A 25 -5.31 -8.13 -3.01
C ASP A 25 -4.42 -6.94 -3.39
N PHE A 26 -4.52 -5.83 -2.65
CA PHE A 26 -3.64 -4.68 -2.80
C PHE A 26 -2.18 -5.04 -2.53
N VAL A 27 -1.88 -5.71 -1.41
CA VAL A 27 -0.49 -6.10 -1.08
C VAL A 27 0.05 -7.12 -2.09
N LEU A 28 -0.79 -8.06 -2.55
CA LEU A 28 -0.41 -9.01 -3.61
C LEU A 28 -0.03 -8.26 -4.89
N SER A 29 -0.87 -7.32 -5.33
CA SER A 29 -0.62 -6.50 -6.52
C SER A 29 0.63 -5.64 -6.34
N LEU A 30 0.81 -5.03 -5.17
CA LEU A 30 1.98 -4.24 -4.85
C LEU A 30 3.27 -5.08 -4.90
N SER A 31 3.23 -6.32 -4.40
CA SER A 31 4.39 -7.24 -4.43
C SER A 31 4.80 -7.67 -5.83
N SER A 32 3.91 -7.58 -6.81
CA SER A 32 4.23 -7.88 -8.22
C SER A 32 5.03 -6.77 -8.90
N VAL A 33 4.97 -5.53 -8.39
CA VAL A 33 5.63 -4.36 -8.99
C VAL A 33 6.70 -3.74 -8.08
N VAL A 34 6.70 -4.05 -6.79
CA VAL A 34 7.71 -3.59 -5.83
C VAL A 34 8.36 -4.80 -5.16
N PRO A 35 9.66 -5.03 -5.39
CA PRO A 35 10.39 -6.10 -4.70
C PRO A 35 10.62 -5.77 -3.23
N ASN A 36 10.93 -6.80 -2.42
CA ASN A 36 11.36 -6.65 -1.02
C ASN A 36 10.36 -5.96 -0.08
N LEU A 37 9.05 -6.05 -0.38
CA LEU A 37 8.02 -5.58 0.53
C LEU A 37 7.93 -6.44 1.78
N LYS A 38 7.33 -5.86 2.83
CA LYS A 38 6.94 -6.62 4.02
C LYS A 38 5.79 -7.58 3.67
N PRO A 39 5.59 -8.66 4.43
CA PRO A 39 4.46 -9.57 4.20
C PRO A 39 3.12 -8.89 4.52
N TYR A 40 2.02 -9.39 3.96
CA TYR A 40 0.64 -8.91 4.22
C TYR A 40 0.34 -8.66 5.72
N MET A 41 0.78 -9.56 6.61
CA MET A 41 0.52 -9.44 8.04
C MET A 41 1.14 -8.18 8.67
N PHE A 42 2.24 -7.66 8.12
CA PHE A 42 2.79 -6.38 8.55
C PHE A 42 1.80 -5.25 8.26
N TYR A 43 1.33 -5.14 7.01
CA TYR A 43 0.39 -4.09 6.60
C TYR A 43 -0.94 -4.19 7.34
N TYR A 44 -1.45 -5.40 7.55
CA TYR A 44 -2.68 -5.62 8.32
C TYR A 44 -2.57 -5.11 9.76
N ARG A 45 -1.40 -5.27 10.40
CA ARG A 45 -1.15 -4.76 11.75
C ARG A 45 -0.89 -3.26 11.75
N ALA A 46 -0.17 -2.75 10.75
CA ALA A 46 0.16 -1.33 10.63
C ALA A 46 -1.09 -0.48 10.39
N PHE A 47 -1.95 -0.86 9.46
CA PHE A 47 -3.19 -0.12 9.13
C PHE A 47 -4.29 -0.17 10.21
N LYS A 48 -4.03 -0.79 11.35
CA LYS A 48 -4.85 -0.64 12.56
C LYS A 48 -4.43 0.55 13.43
N LYS A 49 -3.25 1.11 13.18
CA LYS A 49 -2.61 2.13 14.02
C LYS A 49 -2.25 3.40 13.26
N ILE A 50 -1.89 3.25 11.98
CA ILE A 50 -1.44 4.34 11.11
C ILE A 50 -2.05 4.16 9.72
N ASP A 51 -2.36 5.25 9.04
CA ASP A 51 -2.95 5.22 7.70
C ASP A 51 -1.90 5.38 6.58
N TYR A 52 -0.63 5.41 6.94
CA TYR A 52 0.47 5.72 6.04
C TYR A 52 1.73 4.93 6.39
N ILE A 53 2.44 4.45 5.37
CA ILE A 53 3.68 3.69 5.47
C ILE A 53 4.63 4.12 4.35
N GLU A 54 5.87 4.43 4.69
CA GLU A 54 6.95 4.62 3.72
C GLU A 54 7.68 3.32 3.45
N HIS A 55 7.92 3.03 2.18
CA HIS A 55 8.83 1.98 1.75
C HIS A 55 9.97 2.59 0.95
N LYS A 56 11.16 2.62 1.56
CA LYS A 56 12.39 3.04 0.89
C LYS A 56 12.95 1.89 0.08
N ARG A 57 13.15 2.12 -1.22
CA ARG A 57 13.80 1.18 -2.14
C ARG A 57 15.33 1.31 -2.04
N LEU A 58 16.04 0.32 -2.59
CA LEU A 58 17.51 0.29 -2.64
C LEU A 58 18.09 1.43 -3.48
N ASP A 59 17.35 1.90 -4.48
CA ASP A 59 17.72 3.04 -5.33
C ASP A 59 17.53 4.41 -4.65
N GLY A 60 17.10 4.43 -3.38
CA GLY A 60 16.83 5.64 -2.61
C GLY A 60 15.44 6.24 -2.86
N SER A 61 14.66 5.72 -3.81
CA SER A 61 13.29 6.21 -4.05
C SER A 61 12.32 5.73 -2.98
N ILE A 62 11.29 6.54 -2.72
CA ILE A 62 10.28 6.26 -1.69
C ILE A 62 8.96 5.93 -2.37
N ILE A 63 8.35 4.83 -1.91
CA ILE A 63 6.95 4.53 -2.17
C ILE A 63 6.14 4.87 -0.93
N TYR A 64 5.08 5.64 -1.15
CA TYR A 64 4.11 6.00 -0.14
C TYR A 64 2.93 5.04 -0.24
N ILE A 65 2.68 4.29 0.82
CA ILE A 65 1.59 3.31 0.90
C ILE A 65 0.58 3.84 1.90
N GLN A 66 -0.66 4.05 1.48
CA GLN A 66 -1.67 4.77 2.23
C GLN A 66 -2.99 4.00 2.29
N LYS A 67 -3.71 4.17 3.39
CA LYS A 67 -5.12 3.87 3.54
C LYS A 67 -5.88 5.21 3.53
N ILE A 68 -6.67 5.44 2.50
CA ILE A 68 -7.38 6.70 2.23
C ILE A 68 -8.77 6.72 2.88
N LEU A 69 -9.45 5.55 2.88
CA LEU A 69 -10.77 5.32 3.48
C LEU A 69 -10.65 4.21 4.51
#